data_AF-A1TGY5-F1
#
_entry.id   AF-A1TGY5-F1
#
_cell.length_a   1.000
_cell.length_b   1.000
_cell.length_c   1.000
_cell.angle_alpha   90.00
_cell.angle_beta   90.00
_cell.angle_gamma   90.00
#
_symmetry.space_group_name_H-M   'P 1'
#
loop_
_entity.id
_entity.type
_entity.pdbx_description
1 polymer ?
#
loop_
_entity_poly.entity_id
_entity_poly.type
_entity_poly.pdbx_seq_one_letter_code
_entity_poly.pdbx_strand_id
1 'polypeptide(L)'
;MRGNHGPRAPRFRWPLRRFVVVEDSMRPTLEPGDGLLALRGGTPKRGQLRVFPDPTRASRYLVKRVGGVRGGEAVMFEALSDNADAPGVTDSRVFGWVPATRSYRVVWTVRKG
;
A
#
# COMPACT_ATOMS: atom_id res chain seq x y z
N MET A 1 9.13 38.50 33.42
CA MET A 1 8.86 38.00 32.05
C MET A 1 8.56 36.50 32.13
N ARG A 2 7.30 36.08 32.02
CA ARG A 2 6.91 34.65 32.03
C ARG A 2 6.55 34.25 30.60
N GLY A 3 7.39 33.41 29.98
CA GLY A 3 7.18 32.89 28.63
C GLY A 3 6.02 31.90 28.61
N ASN A 4 4.98 32.22 27.85
CA ASN A 4 3.80 31.38 27.66
C ASN A 4 4.12 30.34 26.58
N HIS A 5 4.64 29.17 26.96
CA HIS A 5 4.76 28.02 26.05
C HIS A 5 3.49 27.17 26.14
N GLY A 6 2.45 27.56 25.41
CA GLY A 6 1.33 26.66 25.15
C GLY A 6 1.82 25.39 24.43
N PRO A 7 1.29 24.20 24.75
CA PRO A 7 1.67 22.99 24.05
C PRO A 7 1.34 23.14 22.56
N ARG A 8 2.37 23.06 21.71
CA ARG A 8 2.18 22.95 20.26
C ARG A 8 1.37 21.69 20.01
N ALA A 9 0.12 21.85 19.56
CA ALA A 9 -0.70 20.74 19.12
C ALA A 9 0.10 19.90 18.10
N PRO A 10 0.18 18.56 18.27
CA PRO A 10 0.87 17.73 17.30
C PRO A 10 0.18 17.91 15.95
N ARG A 11 0.95 18.25 14.91
CA ARG A 11 0.47 18.24 13.52
C ARG A 11 0.16 16.79 13.17
N PHE A 12 -1.06 16.35 13.43
CA PHE A 12 -1.55 15.04 13.03
C PHE A 12 -1.54 15.02 11.50
N ARG A 13 -0.43 14.57 10.91
CA ARG A 13 -0.40 14.19 9.49
C ARG A 13 -1.34 12.99 9.42
N TRP A 14 -2.57 13.23 8.98
CA TRP A 14 -3.53 12.16 8.77
C TRP A 14 -2.83 11.07 7.95
N PRO A 15 -2.76 9.82 8.42
CA PRO A 15 -2.02 8.75 7.74
C PRO A 15 -2.73 8.29 6.44
N LEU A 16 -3.73 9.03 5.97
CA LEU A 16 -4.53 8.74 4.79
C LEU A 16 -3.85 9.28 3.53
N ARG A 17 -3.81 8.46 2.50
CA ARG A 17 -3.36 8.85 1.17
C ARG A 17 -4.30 8.29 0.09
N ARG A 18 -4.54 9.11 -0.94
CA ARG A 18 -5.30 8.74 -2.12
C ARG A 18 -4.36 8.26 -3.22
N PHE A 19 -4.77 7.22 -3.94
CA PHE A 19 -4.09 6.69 -5.13
C PHE A 19 -5.11 6.48 -6.25
N VAL A 20 -4.62 6.35 -7.47
CA VAL A 20 -5.38 5.92 -8.64
C VAL A 20 -4.70 4.70 -9.22
N VAL A 21 -5.48 3.67 -9.54
CA VAL A 21 -5.00 2.45 -10.18
C VAL A 21 -4.73 2.75 -11.65
N VAL A 22 -3.56 2.36 -12.14
CA VAL A 22 -3.13 2.66 -13.53
C VAL A 22 -2.80 1.41 -14.34
N GLU A 23 -2.61 0.26 -13.70
CA GLU A 23 -2.19 -1.00 -14.33
C GLU A 23 -3.24 -2.11 -14.11
N ASP A 24 -3.23 -3.13 -14.97
CA ASP A 24 -4.21 -4.23 -14.97
C ASP A 24 -3.88 -5.37 -14.01
N SER A 25 -2.74 -5.33 -13.31
CA SER A 25 -2.25 -6.42 -12.45
C SER A 25 -3.19 -6.80 -11.29
N MET A 26 -4.19 -5.97 -11.00
CA MET A 26 -5.15 -6.19 -9.93
C MET A 26 -6.56 -6.52 -10.44
N ARG A 27 -6.76 -6.69 -11.76
CA ARG A 27 -8.03 -7.17 -12.29
C ARG A 27 -8.35 -8.58 -11.77
N PRO A 28 -9.63 -8.95 -11.62
CA PRO A 28 -10.83 -8.09 -11.73
C PRO A 28 -11.10 -7.25 -10.46
N THR A 29 -10.30 -7.43 -9.39
CA THR A 29 -10.53 -6.76 -8.10
C THR A 29 -10.47 -5.25 -8.20
N LEU A 30 -9.49 -4.72 -8.94
CA LEU A 30 -9.31 -3.30 -9.22
C LEU A 30 -9.09 -3.11 -10.72
N GLU A 31 -9.68 -2.06 -11.27
CA GLU A 31 -9.47 -1.67 -12.65
C GLU A 31 -8.64 -0.39 -12.76
N PRO A 32 -7.88 -0.20 -13.85
CA PRO A 32 -7.31 1.10 -14.17
C PRO A 32 -8.40 2.18 -14.17
N GLY A 33 -8.17 3.25 -13.40
CA GLY A 33 -9.12 4.33 -13.12
C GLY A 33 -9.74 4.30 -11.72
N ASP A 34 -9.73 3.14 -11.04
CA ASP A 34 -10.25 3.05 -9.68
C ASP A 34 -9.45 3.93 -8.70
N GLY A 35 -10.14 4.64 -7.83
CA GLY A 35 -9.56 5.41 -6.74
C GLY A 35 -9.37 4.55 -5.49
N LEU A 36 -8.24 4.71 -4.79
CA LEU A 36 -7.97 4.02 -3.52
C LEU A 36 -7.77 5.04 -2.40
N LEU A 37 -8.41 4.79 -1.26
CA LEU A 37 -8.08 5.44 0.00
C LEU A 37 -7.35 4.45 0.89
N ALA A 38 -6.13 4.82 1.31
CA ALA A 38 -5.26 3.92 2.04
C ALA A 38 -4.65 4.59 3.28
N LEU A 39 -4.61 3.85 4.39
CA LEU A 39 -4.03 4.28 5.66
C LEU A 39 -2.62 3.73 5.82
N ARG A 40 -1.68 4.57 6.25
CA ARG A 40 -0.30 4.19 6.50
C ARG A 40 -0.20 3.20 7.66
N GLY A 41 0.58 2.14 7.48
CA GLY A 41 0.89 1.16 8.53
C GLY A 41 -0.18 0.07 8.71
N GLY A 42 -0.31 -0.41 9.94
CA GLY A 42 -1.18 -1.54 10.31
C GLY A 42 -0.61 -2.91 9.93
N THR A 43 -0.83 -3.90 10.78
CA THR A 43 -0.35 -5.27 10.58
C THR A 43 -0.96 -5.88 9.32
N PRO A 44 -0.14 -6.33 8.34
CA PRO A 44 -0.64 -6.99 7.15
C PRO A 44 -1.36 -8.28 7.53
N LYS A 45 -2.45 -8.56 6.81
CA LYS A 45 -3.20 -9.81 6.91
C LYS A 45 -3.44 -10.35 5.51
N ARG A 46 -3.47 -11.68 5.37
CA ARG A 46 -3.77 -12.36 4.10
C ARG A 46 -5.06 -11.80 3.49
N GLY A 47 -5.06 -11.61 2.18
CA GLY A 47 -6.19 -11.08 1.41
C GLY A 47 -6.32 -9.55 1.41
N GLN A 48 -5.64 -8.81 2.28
CA GLN A 48 -5.67 -7.34 2.26
C GLN A 48 -5.04 -6.78 0.99
N LEU A 49 -5.53 -5.64 0.52
CA LEU A 49 -4.85 -4.85 -0.51
C LEU A 49 -3.92 -3.84 0.15
N ARG A 50 -2.67 -3.79 -0.32
CA ARG A 50 -1.66 -2.85 0.19
C ARG A 50 -1.00 -2.10 -0.95
N VAL A 51 -0.76 -0.81 -0.70
CA VAL A 51 -0.01 0.08 -1.58
C VAL A 51 1.38 0.32 -0.98
N PHE A 52 2.44 0.20 -1.76
CA PHE A 52 3.82 0.40 -1.29
C PHE A 52 4.71 0.94 -2.41
N PRO A 53 5.82 1.62 -2.09
CA PRO A 53 6.79 2.04 -3.10
C PRO A 53 7.32 0.82 -3.85
N ASP A 54 7.43 0.90 -5.18
CA ASP A 54 8.00 -0.20 -5.97
C ASP A 54 9.46 -0.45 -5.55
N PRO A 55 9.81 -1.68 -5.10
CA PRO A 55 11.17 -2.03 -4.71
C PRO A 55 12.20 -1.87 -5.84
N THR A 56 11.78 -1.99 -7.09
CA THR A 56 12.62 -1.88 -8.29
C THR A 56 12.71 -0.44 -8.81
N ARG A 57 11.69 0.39 -8.54
CA ARG A 57 11.55 1.75 -9.08
C ARG A 57 10.85 2.69 -8.09
N ALA A 58 11.62 3.27 -7.18
CA ALA A 58 11.08 4.08 -6.06
C ALA A 58 10.21 5.29 -6.46
N SER A 59 10.20 5.70 -7.73
CA SER A 59 9.35 6.78 -8.25
C SER A 59 7.87 6.41 -8.35
N ARG A 60 7.50 5.12 -8.28
CA ARG A 60 6.11 4.66 -8.38
C ARG A 60 5.65 3.84 -7.18
N TYR A 61 4.33 3.71 -7.05
CA TYR A 61 3.68 2.87 -6.05
C TYR A 61 3.01 1.69 -6.73
N LEU A 62 3.09 0.53 -6.09
CA LEU A 62 2.38 -0.69 -6.51
C LEU A 62 1.23 -0.96 -5.55
N VAL A 63 0.11 -1.44 -6.07
CA VAL A 63 -0.97 -2.04 -5.30
C VAL A 63 -0.97 -3.54 -5.54
N LYS A 64 -0.98 -4.33 -4.47
CA LYS A 64 -0.98 -5.81 -4.53
C LYS A 64 -1.82 -6.40 -3.41
N ARG A 65 -2.24 -7.65 -3.57
CA ARG A 65 -2.90 -8.45 -2.53
C ARG A 65 -1.88 -9.13 -1.64
N VAL A 66 -2.13 -9.17 -0.34
CA VAL A 66 -1.30 -9.91 0.61
C VAL A 66 -1.55 -11.40 0.45
N GLY A 67 -0.54 -12.15 0.00
CA GLY A 67 -0.53 -13.62 -0.08
C GLY A 67 -0.28 -14.23 1.31
N GLY A 68 0.99 -14.29 1.72
CA GLY A 68 1.44 -14.61 3.07
C GLY A 68 1.93 -13.41 3.90
N VAL A 69 2.12 -13.64 5.20
CA VAL A 69 2.72 -12.70 6.15
C VAL A 69 3.78 -13.43 6.96
N ARG A 70 4.95 -12.81 7.16
CA ARG A 70 6.04 -13.32 8.00
C ARG A 70 6.38 -12.31 9.09
N GLY A 71 6.51 -12.82 10.32
CA GLY A 71 7.00 -12.06 11.47
C GLY A 71 8.52 -12.23 11.66
N GLY A 72 9.10 -11.43 12.55
CA GLY A 72 10.53 -11.40 12.85
C GLY A 72 10.93 -10.00 13.32
N GLU A 73 12.18 -9.60 13.07
CA GLU A 73 12.68 -8.25 13.34
C GLU A 73 11.85 -7.17 12.63
N ALA A 74 11.36 -7.48 11.42
CA ALA A 74 10.40 -6.66 10.68
C ALA A 74 9.25 -7.51 10.15
N VAL A 75 8.04 -6.96 10.19
CA VAL A 75 6.86 -7.62 9.60
C VAL A 75 6.90 -7.47 8.08
N MET A 76 6.93 -8.60 7.40
CA MET A 76 7.00 -8.70 5.93
C MET A 76 5.74 -9.34 5.39
N PHE A 77 5.37 -9.00 4.16
CA PHE A 77 4.26 -9.64 3.47
C PHE A 77 4.63 -9.97 2.02
N GLU A 78 3.99 -11.02 1.52
CA GLU A 78 4.06 -11.40 0.12
C GLU A 78 3.01 -10.60 -0.64
N ALA A 79 3.44 -9.83 -1.61
CA ALA A 79 2.62 -9.02 -2.49
C ALA A 79 2.33 -9.83 -3.75
N LEU A 80 1.08 -10.21 -3.98
CA LEU A 80 0.63 -10.97 -5.14
C LEU A 80 -0.26 -10.11 -6.03
N SER A 81 -0.13 -10.31 -7.34
CA SER A 81 -1.04 -9.75 -8.33
C SER A 81 -2.29 -10.63 -8.43
N ASP A 82 -3.47 -10.01 -8.54
CA ASP A 82 -4.70 -10.77 -8.77
C ASP A 82 -4.82 -11.24 -10.23
N ASN A 83 -4.23 -10.47 -11.16
CA ASN A 83 -4.03 -10.86 -12.54
C ASN A 83 -2.53 -11.05 -12.79
N ALA A 84 -2.07 -12.30 -12.68
CA ALA A 84 -0.67 -12.66 -12.91
C ALA A 84 -0.27 -12.62 -14.39
N ASP A 85 -1.24 -12.70 -15.30
CA ASP A 85 -1.01 -12.82 -16.75
C ASP A 85 -0.97 -11.47 -17.46
N ALA A 86 -1.24 -10.37 -16.74
CA ALA A 86 -1.14 -9.03 -17.32
C ALA A 86 0.31 -8.71 -17.75
N PRO A 87 0.50 -7.99 -18.88
CA PRO A 87 1.82 -7.61 -19.35
C PRO A 87 2.58 -6.76 -18.31
N GLY A 88 3.85 -7.07 -18.07
CA GLY A 88 4.71 -6.29 -17.18
C GLY A 88 4.38 -6.42 -15.68
N VAL A 89 3.56 -7.42 -15.30
CA VAL A 89 3.26 -7.71 -13.90
C VAL A 89 4.54 -7.98 -13.11
N THR A 90 4.76 -7.18 -12.07
CA THR A 90 5.80 -7.41 -11.08
C THR A 90 5.16 -7.62 -9.72
N ASP A 91 5.51 -8.70 -9.03
CA ASP A 91 5.06 -8.99 -7.67
C ASP A 91 6.15 -9.72 -6.87
N SER A 92 5.81 -10.28 -5.70
CA SER A 92 6.77 -10.91 -4.80
C SER A 92 7.53 -12.09 -5.40
N ARG A 93 7.07 -12.67 -6.52
CA ARG A 93 7.84 -13.66 -7.28
C ARG A 93 9.10 -13.07 -7.94
N VAL A 94 9.10 -11.76 -8.19
CA VAL A 94 10.20 -11.04 -8.83
C VAL A 94 11.04 -10.27 -7.81
N PHE A 95 10.42 -9.49 -6.93
CA PHE A 95 11.15 -8.63 -5.97
C PHE A 95 11.21 -9.18 -4.53
N GLY A 96 10.64 -10.36 -4.27
CA GLY A 96 10.62 -10.97 -2.94
C GLY A 96 9.61 -10.34 -1.97
N TRP A 97 9.84 -10.52 -0.67
CA TRP A 97 8.93 -10.08 0.40
C TRP A 97 9.04 -8.58 0.66
N VAL A 98 7.91 -7.93 0.97
CA VAL A 98 7.82 -6.47 1.12
C VAL A 98 7.69 -6.09 2.60
N PRO A 99 8.43 -5.08 3.08
CA PRO A 99 8.28 -4.58 4.45
C PRO A 99 6.98 -3.80 4.65
N ALA A 100 6.27 -4.10 5.75
CA ALA A 100 5.01 -3.43 6.06
C ALA A 100 5.17 -1.94 6.40
N THR A 101 6.35 -1.52 6.89
CA THR A 101 6.62 -0.19 7.47
C THR A 101 6.38 0.99 6.52
N ARG A 102 6.58 0.80 5.21
CA ARG A 102 6.37 1.83 4.18
C ARG A 102 5.12 1.61 3.33
N SER A 103 4.26 0.67 3.75
CA SER A 103 3.05 0.33 3.03
C SER A 103 1.80 0.97 3.63
N TYR A 104 0.78 1.11 2.81
CA TYR A 104 -0.54 1.62 3.16
C TYR A 104 -1.56 0.51 2.97
N ARG A 105 -2.44 0.30 3.95
CA ARG A 105 -3.59 -0.59 3.82
C ARG A 105 -4.70 0.14 3.09
N VAL A 106 -5.17 -0.42 1.97
CA VAL A 106 -6.40 0.07 1.32
C VAL A 106 -7.58 -0.20 2.24
N VAL A 107 -8.35 0.85 2.54
CA VAL A 107 -9.55 0.78 3.37
C VAL A 107 -10.82 1.07 2.60
N TRP A 108 -10.70 1.72 1.44
CA TRP A 108 -11.83 1.99 0.56
C TRP A 108 -11.38 2.03 -0.90
N THR A 109 -12.24 1.51 -1.79
CA THR A 109 -12.08 1.59 -3.25
C THR A 109 -13.24 2.38 -3.82
N VAL A 110 -12.95 3.38 -4.63
CA VAL A 110 -13.90 4.15 -5.42
C VAL A 110 -13.83 3.63 -6.84
N ARG A 111 -14.92 3.05 -7.35
CA ARG A 111 -14.96 2.54 -8.72
C ARG A 111 -14.96 3.70 -9.72
N LYS A 112 -14.24 3.55 -10.82
CA LYS A 112 -14.51 4.39 -11.99
C LYS A 112 -15.95 4.12 -12.44
N GLY A 113 -16.70 5.19 -12.72
CA GLY A 113 -18.04 5.10 -13.30
C GLY A 113 -18.02 4.65 -14.75
#